data_AF-A0AAU9J727-F1
#
_entry.id   AF-A0AAU9J727-F1
#
_cell.length_a   1.000
_cell.length_b   1.000
_cell.length_c   1.000
_cell.angle_alpha   90.00
_cell.angle_beta   90.00
_cell.angle_gamma   90.00
#
_symmetry.space_group_name_H-M   'P 1'
#
loop_
_entity.id
_entity.type
_entity.pdbx_description
1 polymer ?
#
loop_
_entity_poly.entity_id
_entity_poly.type
_entity_poly.pdbx_seq_one_letter_code
_entity_poly.pdbx_strand_id
1 'polypeptide(L)'
;MVKKRGPPAWIFVIWFPLITAFTAYWLYHIWTVQNKVPHYIWNNKDPLYLAITCSAVSTVFIFLQVQTVATQRLFTKAGDTIYGEESDFLKLSKNVLQNTLEQSFLFIINLLAAAVNGLPNERIVLVTMTFILARILFWCGYVVGVYIKFFPLRGPGFLLTFSNNVLLLLFNVLAFIR
;
A
#
# COMPACT_ATOMS: atom_id res chain seq x y z
N MET A 1 -16.75 32.01 13.45
CA MET A 1 -16.39 30.60 13.16
C MET A 1 -14.87 30.46 13.27
N VAL A 2 -14.36 29.83 14.34
CA VAL A 2 -12.91 29.64 14.53
C VAL A 2 -12.45 28.50 13.63
N LYS A 3 -11.67 28.81 12.61
CA LYS A 3 -11.03 27.84 11.70
C LYS A 3 -10.03 27.03 12.55
N LYS A 4 -10.42 25.84 13.01
CA LYS A 4 -9.50 24.93 13.73
C LYS A 4 -8.28 24.69 12.84
N ARG A 5 -7.15 25.31 13.17
CA ARG A 5 -5.87 25.05 12.51
C ARG A 5 -5.55 23.58 12.75
N GLY A 6 -5.50 22.80 11.68
CA GLY A 6 -5.03 21.42 11.75
C GLY A 6 -3.61 21.36 12.31
N PRO A 7 -3.16 20.18 12.76
CA PRO A 7 -1.79 19.99 13.22
C PRO A 7 -0.78 20.50 12.17
N PRO A 8 0.33 21.13 12.60
CA PRO A 8 1.31 21.68 11.68
C PRO A 8 1.84 20.64 10.68
N ALA A 9 1.94 21.01 9.41
CA ALA A 9 2.41 20.12 8.34
C ALA A 9 3.79 19.49 8.63
N TRP A 10 4.66 20.17 9.35
CA TRP A 10 5.99 19.66 9.71
C TRP A 10 5.95 18.44 10.64
N ILE A 11 4.90 18.27 11.46
CA ILE A 11 4.72 17.06 12.26
C ILE A 11 4.59 15.85 11.33
N PHE A 12 3.90 16.02 10.20
CA PHE A 12 3.74 14.95 9.22
C PHE A 12 5.04 14.64 8.48
N VAL A 13 5.85 15.66 8.20
CA VAL A 13 7.12 15.52 7.48
C VAL A 13 8.20 14.87 8.34
N ILE A 14 8.20 15.06 9.66
CA ILE A 14 9.25 14.53 10.55
C ILE A 14 8.85 13.20 11.18
N TRP A 15 7.64 13.12 11.74
CA TRP A 15 7.24 11.92 12.49
C TRP A 15 6.92 10.74 11.60
N PHE A 16 6.46 10.97 10.37
CA PHE A 16 6.07 9.85 9.52
C PHE A 16 7.24 9.11 8.88
N PRO A 17 8.31 9.73 8.36
CA PRO A 17 9.50 9.00 7.95
C PRO A 17 10.11 8.21 9.10
N LEU A 18 10.05 8.74 10.33
CA LEU A 18 10.48 8.02 11.53
C LEU A 18 9.58 6.82 11.83
N ILE A 19 8.25 6.96 11.75
CA ILE A 19 7.32 5.84 11.93
C ILE A 19 7.51 4.82 10.81
N THR A 20 7.67 5.24 9.56
CA THR A 20 7.88 4.33 8.43
C THR A 20 9.24 3.62 8.53
N ALA A 21 10.31 4.33 8.87
CA ALA A 21 11.62 3.75 9.13
C ALA A 21 11.58 2.82 10.34
N PHE A 22 10.88 3.19 11.41
CA PHE A 22 10.67 2.35 12.60
C PHE A 22 9.85 1.11 12.26
N THR A 23 8.78 1.23 11.48
CA THR A 23 7.94 0.08 11.08
C THR A 23 8.71 -0.84 10.15
N ALA A 24 9.42 -0.28 9.16
CA ALA A 24 10.30 -1.05 8.27
C ALA A 24 11.46 -1.70 9.05
N TYR A 25 12.05 -0.99 10.01
CA TYR A 25 13.09 -1.50 10.89
C TYR A 25 12.57 -2.62 11.80
N TRP A 26 11.40 -2.45 12.44
CA TRP A 26 10.82 -3.48 13.30
C TRP A 26 10.31 -4.67 12.52
N LEU A 27 9.73 -4.48 11.33
CA LEU A 27 9.40 -5.56 10.43
C LEU A 27 10.67 -6.31 10.04
N TYR A 28 11.72 -5.60 9.59
CA TYR A 28 13.03 -6.20 9.32
C TYR A 28 13.63 -6.90 10.55
N HIS A 29 13.51 -6.34 11.75
CA HIS A 29 14.15 -6.87 12.95
C HIS A 29 13.38 -8.07 13.52
N ILE A 30 12.05 -8.02 13.55
CA ILE A 30 11.20 -9.19 13.85
C ILE A 30 11.48 -10.29 12.82
N TRP A 31 11.68 -9.95 11.54
CA TRP A 31 11.91 -10.92 10.48
C TRP A 31 13.32 -11.52 10.48
N THR A 32 14.37 -10.74 10.74
CA THR A 32 15.76 -11.20 10.80
C THR A 32 16.08 -11.94 12.11
N VAL A 33 15.54 -11.48 13.25
CA VAL A 33 15.74 -12.16 14.54
C VAL A 33 15.00 -13.49 14.60
N GLN A 34 13.92 -13.66 13.83
CA GLN A 34 13.16 -14.91 13.83
C GLN A 34 13.50 -15.91 12.71
N ASN A 35 14.32 -15.57 11.70
CA ASN A 35 14.64 -16.48 10.57
C ASN A 35 13.39 -17.16 9.94
N LYS A 36 12.26 -16.42 9.91
CA LYS A 36 10.91 -17.01 9.84
C LYS A 36 10.12 -16.69 8.58
N VAL A 37 10.73 -16.08 7.55
CA VAL A 37 10.12 -16.23 6.21
C VAL A 37 10.38 -17.68 5.85
N PRO A 38 9.34 -18.55 5.82
CA PRO A 38 9.58 -19.97 5.66
C PRO A 38 10.39 -20.18 4.39
N HIS A 39 11.60 -20.73 4.52
CA HIS A 39 12.56 -20.81 3.42
C HIS A 39 11.93 -21.42 2.16
N TYR A 40 10.97 -22.33 2.32
CA TYR A 40 10.22 -22.93 1.21
C TYR A 40 9.47 -21.92 0.30
N ILE A 41 9.16 -20.72 0.79
CA ILE A 41 8.41 -19.71 0.01
C ILE A 41 9.28 -19.10 -1.10
N TRP A 42 10.58 -18.96 -0.87
CA TRP A 42 11.48 -18.18 -1.73
C TRP A 42 12.78 -18.90 -2.12
N ASN A 43 13.13 -19.99 -1.44
CA ASN A 43 14.32 -20.78 -1.72
C ASN A 43 14.23 -21.45 -3.10
N ASN A 44 15.32 -21.40 -3.87
CA ASN A 44 15.45 -22.00 -5.21
C ASN A 44 14.41 -21.56 -6.26
N LYS A 45 13.71 -20.44 -6.05
CA LYS A 45 12.81 -19.88 -7.06
C LYS A 45 13.55 -18.91 -7.97
N ASP A 46 13.19 -18.91 -9.24
CA ASP A 46 13.57 -17.84 -10.16
C ASP A 46 13.02 -16.49 -9.61
N PRO A 47 13.85 -15.43 -9.53
CA PRO A 47 13.43 -14.15 -8.96
C PRO A 47 12.23 -13.53 -9.69
N LEU A 48 12.16 -13.65 -11.01
CA LEU A 48 11.07 -13.08 -11.81
C LEU A 48 9.77 -13.86 -11.58
N TYR A 49 9.85 -15.20 -11.58
CA TYR A 49 8.70 -16.04 -11.22
C TYR A 49 8.15 -15.70 -9.83
N LEU A 50 9.04 -15.51 -8.85
CA LEU A 50 8.64 -15.12 -7.50
C LEU A 50 7.98 -13.73 -7.48
N ALA A 51 8.54 -12.75 -8.18
CA ALA A 51 7.99 -11.40 -8.28
C ALA A 51 6.61 -11.37 -8.96
N ILE A 52 6.38 -12.18 -10.00
CA ILE A 52 5.05 -12.32 -10.63
C ILE A 52 4.04 -12.91 -9.64
N THR A 53 4.44 -13.96 -8.91
CA THR A 53 3.57 -14.60 -7.91
C THR A 53 3.22 -13.60 -6.79
N CYS A 54 4.21 -12.89 -6.26
CA CYS A 54 4.03 -11.84 -5.27
C CYS A 54 3.15 -10.69 -5.77
N SER A 55 3.33 -10.28 -7.04
CA SER A 55 2.49 -9.28 -7.71
C SER A 55 1.03 -9.74 -7.73
N ALA A 56 0.77 -10.98 -8.17
CA ALA A 56 -0.58 -11.55 -8.19
C ALA A 56 -1.23 -11.52 -6.80
N VAL A 57 -0.51 -11.95 -5.76
CA VAL A 57 -1.02 -11.92 -4.38
C VAL A 57 -1.32 -10.48 -3.91
N SER A 58 -0.50 -9.50 -4.30
CA SER A 58 -0.72 -8.10 -3.91
C SER A 58 -2.00 -7.49 -4.50
N THR A 59 -2.52 -8.05 -5.62
CA THR A 59 -3.74 -7.55 -6.28
C THR A 59 -5.03 -7.82 -5.51
N VAL A 60 -5.01 -8.70 -4.50
CA VAL A 60 -6.18 -9.05 -3.69
C VAL A 60 -6.89 -7.80 -3.14
N PHE A 61 -6.15 -6.77 -2.74
CA PHE A 61 -6.76 -5.54 -2.21
C PHE A 61 -7.47 -4.71 -3.27
N ILE A 62 -6.93 -4.62 -4.49
CA ILE A 62 -7.63 -3.97 -5.59
C ILE A 62 -8.95 -4.72 -5.83
N PHE A 63 -8.91 -6.05 -5.90
CA PHE A 63 -10.10 -6.86 -6.13
C PHE A 63 -11.17 -6.63 -5.06
N LEU A 64 -10.81 -6.65 -3.77
CA LEU A 64 -11.75 -6.38 -2.67
C LEU A 64 -12.35 -4.96 -2.73
N GLN A 65 -11.56 -3.97 -3.13
CA GLN A 65 -12.04 -2.58 -3.26
C GLN A 65 -12.93 -2.39 -4.50
N VAL A 66 -12.62 -3.07 -5.61
CA VAL A 66 -13.50 -3.14 -6.79
C VAL A 66 -14.83 -3.76 -6.40
N GLN A 67 -14.82 -4.88 -5.67
CA GLN A 67 -16.05 -5.50 -5.15
C GLN A 67 -16.83 -4.54 -4.26
N THR A 68 -16.15 -3.82 -3.36
CA THR A 68 -16.79 -2.83 -2.48
C THR A 68 -17.53 -1.76 -3.30
N VAL A 69 -16.86 -1.17 -4.30
CA VAL A 69 -17.47 -0.16 -5.18
C VAL A 69 -18.60 -0.76 -6.02
N ALA A 70 -18.43 -1.97 -6.55
CA ALA A 70 -19.45 -2.66 -7.35
C ALA A 70 -20.72 -2.93 -6.52
N THR A 71 -20.56 -3.47 -5.31
CA THR A 71 -21.68 -3.71 -4.38
C THR A 71 -22.40 -2.40 -4.05
N GLN A 72 -21.68 -1.31 -3.81
CA GLN A 72 -22.32 -0.01 -3.58
C GLN A 72 -23.12 0.48 -4.78
N ARG A 73 -22.63 0.29 -6.01
CA ARG A 73 -23.36 0.67 -7.22
C ARG A 73 -24.59 -0.21 -7.46
N LEU A 74 -24.50 -1.51 -7.19
CA LEU A 74 -25.59 -2.46 -7.47
C LEU A 74 -26.69 -2.43 -6.42
N PHE A 75 -26.35 -2.22 -5.15
CA PHE A 75 -27.28 -2.40 -4.03
C PHE A 75 -27.69 -1.10 -3.35
N THR A 76 -27.25 0.07 -3.83
CA THR A 76 -27.66 1.36 -3.27
C THR A 76 -28.14 2.32 -4.35
N LYS A 77 -29.00 3.27 -3.97
CA LYS A 77 -29.44 4.36 -4.87
C LYS A 77 -28.28 5.25 -5.37
N ALA A 78 -27.10 5.16 -4.74
CA ALA A 78 -25.90 5.85 -5.18
C ALA A 78 -25.27 5.26 -6.46
N GLY A 79 -25.82 4.17 -7.00
CA GLY A 79 -25.42 3.59 -8.29
C GLY A 79 -26.01 4.28 -9.52
N ASP A 80 -27.05 5.10 -9.36
CA ASP A 80 -27.63 5.85 -10.47
C ASP A 80 -26.70 7.02 -10.83
N THR A 81 -25.90 6.83 -11.88
CA THR A 81 -24.94 7.83 -12.37
C THR A 81 -25.57 9.02 -13.08
N ILE A 82 -26.87 8.94 -13.39
CA ILE A 82 -27.55 9.94 -14.22
C ILE A 82 -28.39 10.88 -13.35
N TYR A 83 -29.10 10.32 -12.36
CA TYR A 83 -30.02 11.10 -11.52
C TYR A 83 -29.75 10.98 -10.01
N GLY A 84 -28.84 10.10 -9.59
CA GLY A 84 -28.55 9.84 -8.18
C GLY A 84 -27.37 10.64 -7.64
N GLU A 85 -27.52 11.18 -6.43
CA GLU A 85 -26.37 11.70 -5.69
C GLU A 85 -25.50 10.54 -5.18
N GLU A 86 -24.19 10.61 -5.46
CA GLU A 86 -23.24 9.65 -4.91
C GLU A 86 -23.18 9.77 -3.40
N SER A 87 -23.45 8.65 -2.70
CA SER A 87 -23.26 8.58 -1.25
C SER A 87 -21.81 8.91 -0.86
N ASP A 88 -21.62 9.53 0.31
CA ASP A 88 -20.29 9.86 0.83
C ASP A 88 -19.40 8.62 0.95
N PHE A 89 -19.98 7.47 1.31
CA PHE A 89 -19.25 6.21 1.37
C PHE A 89 -18.84 5.72 -0.03
N LEU A 90 -19.62 5.97 -1.08
CA LEU A 90 -19.23 5.61 -2.45
C LEU A 90 -18.08 6.50 -2.95
N LYS A 91 -18.15 7.81 -2.69
CA LYS A 91 -17.04 8.74 -2.97
C LYS A 91 -15.77 8.32 -2.24
N LEU A 92 -15.90 7.90 -0.98
CA LEU A 92 -14.80 7.38 -0.17
C LEU A 92 -14.16 6.14 -0.84
N SER A 93 -14.96 5.14 -1.16
CA SER A 93 -14.49 3.87 -1.74
C SER A 93 -13.83 4.08 -3.10
N LYS A 94 -14.37 4.97 -3.94
CA LYS A 94 -13.74 5.32 -5.23
C LYS A 94 -12.35 5.93 -5.06
N ASN A 95 -12.19 6.86 -4.11
CA ASN A 95 -10.90 7.47 -3.82
C ASN A 95 -9.88 6.46 -3.28
N VAL A 96 -10.31 5.56 -2.41
CA VAL A 96 -9.45 4.48 -1.87
C VAL A 96 -9.04 3.51 -2.98
N LEU A 97 -9.98 3.14 -3.85
CA LEU A 97 -9.74 2.28 -5.00
C LEU A 97 -8.74 2.91 -5.97
N GLN A 98 -8.94 4.17 -6.34
CA GLN A 98 -8.04 4.89 -7.23
C GLN A 98 -6.62 4.94 -6.68
N ASN A 99 -6.47 5.28 -5.39
CA ASN A 99 -5.15 5.30 -4.76
C ASN A 99 -4.49 3.92 -4.74
N THR A 100 -5.26 2.87 -4.44
CA THR A 100 -4.73 1.51 -4.39
C THR A 100 -4.33 1.03 -5.78
N LEU A 101 -5.10 1.35 -6.81
CA LEU A 101 -4.76 1.05 -8.19
C LEU A 101 -3.42 1.69 -8.59
N GLU A 102 -3.26 3.00 -8.35
CA GLU A 102 -2.02 3.73 -8.65
C GLU A 102 -0.82 3.16 -7.90
N GLN A 103 -0.96 2.91 -6.60
CA GLN A 103 0.13 2.39 -5.78
C GLN A 103 0.49 0.95 -6.12
N SER A 104 -0.49 0.10 -6.47
CA SER A 104 -0.26 -1.27 -6.92
C SER A 104 0.40 -1.31 -8.29
N PHE A 105 0.00 -0.44 -9.21
CA PHE A 105 0.65 -0.33 -10.52
C PHE A 105 2.14 -0.01 -10.38
N LEU A 106 2.47 1.00 -9.58
CA LEU A 106 3.86 1.35 -9.28
C LEU A 106 4.60 0.21 -8.59
N PHE A 107 3.95 -0.48 -7.65
CA PHE A 107 4.57 -1.60 -6.93
C PHE A 107 4.89 -2.77 -7.86
N ILE A 108 3.95 -3.19 -8.69
CA ILE A 108 4.11 -4.32 -9.61
C ILE A 108 5.28 -4.05 -10.56
N ILE A 109 5.29 -2.88 -11.22
CA ILE A 109 6.35 -2.53 -12.18
C ILE A 109 7.71 -2.47 -11.47
N ASN A 110 7.79 -1.82 -10.32
CA ASN A 110 9.05 -1.69 -9.60
C ASN A 110 9.54 -3.03 -9.04
N LEU A 111 8.64 -3.91 -8.59
CA LEU A 111 9.00 -5.24 -8.07
C LEU A 111 9.55 -6.13 -9.18
N LEU A 112 8.90 -6.15 -10.34
CA LEU A 112 9.36 -6.91 -11.50
C LEU A 112 10.72 -6.42 -11.98
N ALA A 113 10.90 -5.11 -12.12
CA ALA A 113 12.19 -4.52 -12.46
C ALA A 113 13.27 -4.85 -11.41
N ALA A 114 12.94 -4.77 -10.12
CA ALA A 114 13.89 -5.07 -9.05
C ALA A 114 14.31 -6.54 -9.06
N ALA A 115 13.39 -7.46 -9.36
CA ALA A 115 13.71 -8.88 -9.50
C ALA A 115 14.70 -9.14 -10.66
N VAL A 116 14.49 -8.50 -11.82
CA VAL A 116 15.41 -8.57 -12.96
C VAL A 116 16.78 -7.96 -12.61
N ASN A 117 16.79 -6.89 -11.83
CA ASN A 117 18.00 -6.20 -11.35
C ASN A 117 18.70 -6.91 -10.17
N GLY A 118 18.30 -8.15 -9.85
CA GLY A 118 18.99 -8.98 -8.85
C GLY A 118 18.61 -8.68 -7.41
N LEU A 119 17.43 -8.12 -7.14
CA LEU A 119 16.91 -8.04 -5.78
C LEU A 119 16.78 -9.45 -5.17
N PRO A 120 17.37 -9.73 -4.00
CA PRO A 120 17.29 -11.05 -3.38
C PRO A 120 15.85 -11.52 -3.17
N ASN A 121 15.59 -12.80 -3.40
CA ASN A 121 14.25 -13.42 -3.29
C ASN A 121 13.57 -13.17 -1.94
N GLU A 122 14.33 -13.23 -0.85
CA GLU A 122 13.85 -12.87 0.48
C GLU A 122 13.23 -11.45 0.47
N ARG A 123 13.97 -10.47 -0.07
CA ARG A 123 13.53 -9.08 -0.12
C ARG A 123 12.30 -8.88 -1.00
N ILE A 124 12.15 -9.63 -2.10
CA ILE A 124 10.93 -9.63 -2.94
C ILE A 124 9.70 -9.98 -2.10
N VAL A 125 9.81 -11.02 -1.26
CA VAL A 125 8.72 -11.41 -0.36
C VAL A 125 8.47 -10.33 0.69
N LEU A 126 9.53 -9.80 1.31
CA LEU A 126 9.43 -8.80 2.38
C LEU A 126 8.75 -7.50 1.91
N VAL A 127 9.13 -6.95 0.77
CA VAL A 127 8.51 -5.73 0.23
C VAL A 127 7.06 -5.98 -0.17
N THR A 128 6.71 -7.20 -0.59
CA THR A 128 5.33 -7.59 -0.92
C THR A 128 4.46 -7.67 0.32
N MET A 129 4.94 -8.32 1.38
CA MET A 129 4.22 -8.41 2.65
C MET A 129 4.05 -7.01 3.27
N THR A 130 5.10 -6.19 3.24
CA THR A 130 5.04 -4.79 3.68
C THR A 130 4.00 -4.00 2.88
N PHE A 131 3.96 -4.16 1.55
CA PHE A 131 2.97 -3.51 0.69
C PHE A 131 1.55 -3.91 1.08
N ILE A 132 1.29 -5.20 1.23
CA ILE A 132 -0.02 -5.75 1.64
C ILE A 132 -0.47 -5.18 2.99
N LEU A 133 0.39 -5.23 4.01
CA LEU A 133 0.09 -4.69 5.33
C LEU A 133 -0.19 -3.19 5.27
N ALA A 134 0.58 -2.45 4.47
CA ALA A 134 0.38 -1.02 4.27
C ALA A 134 -0.98 -0.71 3.62
N ARG A 135 -1.44 -1.54 2.67
CA ARG A 135 -2.76 -1.39 2.05
C ARG A 135 -3.90 -1.67 3.03
N ILE A 136 -3.76 -2.65 3.92
CA ILE A 136 -4.72 -2.90 5.02
C ILE A 136 -4.80 -1.67 5.92
N LEU A 137 -3.64 -1.20 6.41
CA LEU A 137 -3.57 -0.02 7.28
C LEU A 137 -4.14 1.22 6.61
N PHE A 138 -3.87 1.42 5.32
CA PHE A 138 -4.40 2.53 4.56
C PHE A 138 -5.91 2.45 4.47
N TRP A 139 -6.47 1.32 4.04
CA TRP A 139 -7.92 1.18 3.85
C TRP A 139 -8.68 1.32 5.17
N CYS A 140 -8.27 0.59 6.20
CA CYS A 140 -8.87 0.68 7.54
C CYS A 140 -8.75 2.10 8.11
N GLY A 141 -7.56 2.71 8.01
CA GLY A 141 -7.33 4.08 8.48
C GLY A 141 -8.14 5.12 7.72
N TYR A 142 -8.40 4.91 6.42
CA TYR A 142 -9.22 5.79 5.59
C TYR A 142 -10.69 5.73 6.00
N VAL A 143 -11.23 4.51 6.19
CA VAL A 143 -12.63 4.32 6.59
C VAL A 143 -12.85 4.82 8.02
N VAL A 144 -12.07 4.34 8.99
CA VAL A 144 -12.20 4.73 10.39
C VAL A 144 -11.98 6.23 10.57
N GLY A 145 -10.95 6.80 9.92
CA GLY A 145 -10.60 8.21 10.02
C GLY A 145 -11.72 9.14 9.59
N VAL A 146 -12.55 8.73 8.63
CA VAL A 146 -13.74 9.50 8.24
C VAL A 146 -14.85 9.40 9.28
N TYR A 147 -15.15 8.20 9.79
CA TYR A 147 -16.19 8.03 10.82
C TYR A 147 -15.88 8.76 12.12
N ILE A 148 -14.61 8.76 12.57
CA ILE A 148 -14.20 9.44 13.80
C ILE A 148 -13.73 10.89 13.57
N LYS A 149 -13.81 11.39 12.33
CA LYS A 149 -13.35 12.73 11.92
C LYS A 149 -11.87 13.02 12.25
N PHE A 150 -11.03 11.99 12.21
CA PHE A 150 -9.58 12.06 12.42
C PHE A 150 -8.84 11.72 11.12
N PHE A 151 -8.74 12.72 10.23
CA PHE A 151 -8.10 12.62 8.92
C PHE A 151 -6.64 12.11 8.89
N PRO A 152 -5.80 12.30 9.94
CA PRO A 152 -4.44 11.77 9.96
C PRO A 152 -4.34 10.24 9.90
N LEU A 153 -5.41 9.49 10.23
CA LEU A 153 -5.37 8.04 10.39
C LEU A 153 -5.04 7.27 9.10
N ARG A 154 -5.32 7.84 7.92
CA ARG A 154 -4.94 7.25 6.62
C ARG A 154 -3.45 7.41 6.28
N GLY A 155 -2.75 8.32 6.97
CA GLY A 155 -1.37 8.69 6.69
C GLY A 155 -0.38 7.51 6.79
N PRO A 156 -0.39 6.71 7.87
CA PRO A 156 0.61 5.65 8.06
C PRO A 156 0.61 4.61 6.93
N GLY A 157 -0.56 4.12 6.52
CA GLY A 157 -0.67 3.14 5.44
C GLY A 157 -0.28 3.70 4.07
N PHE A 158 -0.67 4.95 3.77
CA PHE A 158 -0.25 5.62 2.53
C PHE A 158 1.27 5.75 2.47
N LEU A 159 1.90 6.23 3.54
CA LEU A 159 3.33 6.51 3.58
C LEU A 159 4.19 5.25 3.60
N LEU A 160 3.74 4.20 4.27
CA LEU A 160 4.43 2.91 4.23
C LEU A 160 4.44 2.35 2.80
N THR A 161 3.32 2.43 2.08
CA THR A 161 3.30 2.02 0.67
C THR A 161 4.14 2.93 -0.23
N PHE A 162 4.00 4.24 -0.08
CA PHE A 162 4.76 5.20 -0.87
C PHE A 162 6.27 4.99 -0.68
N SER A 163 6.72 4.83 0.56
CA SER A 163 8.13 4.59 0.87
C SER A 163 8.61 3.25 0.29
N ASN A 164 7.78 2.21 0.34
CA ASN A 164 8.11 0.92 -0.28
C ASN A 164 8.32 1.05 -1.80
N ASN A 165 7.44 1.80 -2.48
CA ASN A 165 7.57 2.11 -3.91
C ASN A 165 8.81 2.96 -4.21
N VAL A 166 9.11 3.97 -3.39
CA VAL A 166 10.31 4.80 -3.54
C VAL A 166 11.58 3.96 -3.35
N LEU A 167 11.63 3.06 -2.37
CA LEU A 167 12.79 2.21 -2.13
C LEU A 167 13.07 1.28 -3.33
N LEU A 168 12.04 0.67 -3.90
CA LEU A 168 12.20 -0.17 -5.10
C LEU A 168 12.59 0.67 -6.32
N LEU A 169 12.00 1.85 -6.50
CA LEU A 169 12.37 2.77 -7.57
C LEU A 169 13.84 3.18 -7.47
N LEU A 170 14.30 3.58 -6.28
CA LEU A 170 15.70 3.95 -6.05
C LEU A 170 16.63 2.76 -6.32
N PHE A 171 16.27 1.55 -5.88
CA PHE A 171 17.02 0.35 -6.21
C PHE A 171 17.16 0.16 -7.73
N ASN A 172 16.05 0.29 -8.47
CA ASN A 172 16.04 0.16 -9.92
C ASN A 172 16.86 1.23 -10.64
N VAL A 173 16.75 2.50 -10.20
CA VAL A 173 17.54 3.60 -10.77
C VAL A 173 19.02 3.39 -10.51
N LEU A 174 19.41 2.96 -9.31
CA LEU A 174 20.80 2.67 -8.98
C LEU A 174 21.35 1.47 -9.75
N ALA A 175 20.53 0.46 -10.02
CA ALA A 175 20.90 -0.68 -10.85
C ALA A 175 21.07 -0.28 -12.33
N PHE A 176 20.24 0.63 -12.85
CA PHE A 176 20.33 1.10 -14.23
C PHE A 176 21.58 1.94 -14.52
N ILE A 177 22.08 2.68 -13.52
CA ILE A 177 23.26 3.55 -13.68
C ILE A 177 24.58 2.76 -13.60
N ARG A 178 24.56 1.54 -13.06
CA ARG A 178 25.75 0.67 -12.91
C ARG A 178 25.95 -0.22 -14.12
#